data_AF-A0A528TYD7-F1
#
_entry.id   AF-A0A528TYD7-F1
#
_cell.length_a   1.000
_cell.length_b   1.000
_cell.length_c   1.000
_cell.angle_alpha   90.00
_cell.angle_beta   90.00
_cell.angle_gamma   90.00
#
_symmetry.space_group_name_H-M   'P 1'
#
loop_
_entity.id
_entity.type
_entity.pdbx_description
1 polymer ?
#
loop_
_entity_poly.entity_id
_entity_poly.type
_entity_poly.pdbx_seq_one_letter_code
_entity_poly.pdbx_strand_id
1 'polypeptide(L)'
;MEKIAARIFLALMAVALGAFAFAVAYAATDWYRTGSHFLFDSINADPRPVFGYAWTDLKTRSFARLQYAGAAAVFGFVLPLVIAFLMRPPKRNDAKFMSMADVRRAGLLK
;
A
#
# COMPACT_ATOMS: atom_id res chain seq x y z
N MET A 1 16.10 -2.25 -15.75
CA MET A 1 14.70 -2.06 -16.21
C MET A 1 13.71 -2.80 -15.30
N GLU A 2 13.86 -4.10 -15.10
CA GLU A 2 12.93 -4.95 -14.31
C GLU A 2 12.67 -4.46 -12.87
N LYS A 3 13.72 -4.07 -12.13
CA LYS A 3 13.58 -3.55 -10.75
C LYS A 3 12.81 -2.23 -10.65
N ILE A 4 12.75 -1.42 -11.71
CA ILE A 4 12.01 -0.15 -11.72
C ILE A 4 10.54 -0.43 -12.03
N ALA A 5 10.25 -1.27 -13.03
CA ALA A 5 8.89 -1.71 -13.35
C ALA A 5 8.20 -2.39 -12.16
N ALA A 6 8.90 -3.27 -11.44
CA ALA A 6 8.37 -3.93 -10.24
C ALA A 6 8.01 -2.93 -9.13
N ARG A 7 8.80 -1.87 -8.93
CA ARG A 7 8.51 -0.82 -7.94
C ARG A 7 7.31 0.01 -8.33
N ILE A 8 7.18 0.36 -9.61
CA ILE A 8 6.03 1.10 -10.12
C ILE A 8 4.76 0.26 -9.96
N PHE A 9 4.82 -1.03 -10.31
CA PHE A 9 3.72 -1.95 -10.12
C PHE A 9 3.29 -2.03 -8.65
N LEU A 10 4.24 -2.20 -7.73
CA LEU A 10 3.96 -2.24 -6.29
C LEU A 10 3.35 -0.93 -5.78
N ALA A 11 3.84 0.21 -6.26
CA ALA A 11 3.28 1.51 -5.92
C ALA A 11 1.83 1.64 -6.41
N LEU A 12 1.55 1.27 -7.66
CA LEU A 12 0.19 1.28 -8.22
C LEU A 12 -0.73 0.32 -7.48
N MET A 13 -0.25 -0.87 -7.12
CA MET A 13 -1.02 -1.85 -6.36
C MET A 13 -1.33 -1.35 -4.94
N ALA A 14 -0.37 -0.72 -4.27
CA ALA A 14 -0.58 -0.09 -2.96
C ALA A 14 -1.60 1.05 -3.03
N VAL A 15 -1.55 1.87 -4.08
CA VAL A 15 -2.54 2.94 -4.33
C VAL A 15 -3.93 2.33 -4.56
N ALA A 16 -4.04 1.30 -5.39
CA ALA A 16 -5.31 0.63 -5.67
C ALA A 16 -5.91 -0.01 -4.41
N LEU A 17 -5.09 -0.71 -3.62
CA LEU A 17 -5.52 -1.32 -2.34
C LEU A 17 -5.93 -0.26 -1.32
N GLY A 18 -5.19 0.85 -1.21
CA GLY A 18 -5.55 1.98 -0.36
C GLY A 18 -6.88 2.60 -0.76
N ALA A 19 -7.09 2.84 -2.06
CA ALA A 19 -8.35 3.38 -2.57
C ALA A 19 -9.54 2.42 -2.35
N PHE A 20 -9.32 1.12 -2.52
CA PHE A 20 -10.35 0.10 -2.26
C PHE A 20 -10.70 0.02 -0.78
N ALA A 21 -9.70 -0.06 0.11
CA ALA A 21 -9.91 -0.08 1.56
C ALA A 21 -10.62 1.19 2.05
N PHE A 22 -10.27 2.35 1.48
CA PHE A 22 -10.97 3.60 1.74
C PHE A 22 -12.45 3.50 1.38
N ALA A 23 -12.77 3.05 0.15
CA ALA A 23 -14.15 2.96 -0.32
C ALA A 23 -14.99 2.02 0.55
N VAL A 24 -14.47 0.84 0.89
CA VAL A 24 -15.14 -0.14 1.76
C VAL A 24 -15.37 0.43 3.16
N ALA A 25 -14.37 1.04 3.77
CA ALA A 25 -14.50 1.62 5.11
C ALA A 25 -15.44 2.83 5.12
N TYR A 26 -15.45 3.63 4.07
CA TYR A 26 -16.39 4.74 3.90
C TYR A 26 -17.83 4.24 3.78
N ALA A 27 -18.07 3.23 2.92
CA ALA A 27 -19.38 2.59 2.79
C ALA A 27 -19.83 1.93 4.10
N ALA A 28 -18.93 1.26 4.82
CA ALA A 28 -19.22 0.68 6.13
C ALA A 28 -19.61 1.76 7.17
N THR A 29 -18.92 2.89 7.15
CA THR A 29 -19.20 4.02 8.07
C THR A 29 -20.52 4.69 7.75
N ASP A 30 -20.87 4.83 6.47
CA ASP A 30 -22.18 5.35 6.06
C ASP A 30 -23.28 4.36 6.47
N TRP A 31 -23.12 3.06 6.17
CA TRP A 31 -24.06 2.02 6.54
C TRP A 31 -24.33 1.97 8.05
N TYR A 32 -23.28 2.05 8.87
CA TYR A 32 -23.43 2.09 10.33
C TYR A 32 -24.25 3.29 10.83
N ARG A 33 -24.24 4.41 10.09
CA ARG A 33 -24.94 5.64 10.47
C ARG A 33 -26.34 5.76 9.90
N THR A 34 -26.53 5.32 8.67
CA THR A 34 -27.76 5.53 7.91
C THR A 34 -28.60 4.25 7.80
N GLY A 35 -28.01 3.08 8.06
CA GLY A 35 -28.60 1.77 7.79
C GLY A 35 -28.66 1.41 6.30
N SER A 36 -28.15 2.27 5.40
CA SER A 36 -28.25 2.08 3.95
C SER A 36 -27.10 1.26 3.38
N HIS A 37 -27.41 0.31 2.49
CA HIS A 37 -26.43 -0.46 1.72
C HIS A 37 -26.05 0.20 0.38
N PHE A 38 -26.64 1.35 0.06
CA PHE A 38 -26.49 2.00 -1.25
C PHE A 38 -25.02 2.19 -1.69
N LEU A 39 -24.12 2.58 -0.77
CA LEU A 39 -22.71 2.76 -1.10
C LEU A 39 -21.99 1.42 -1.33
N PHE A 40 -22.38 0.33 -0.68
CA PHE A 40 -21.86 -1.00 -0.96
C PHE A 40 -22.31 -1.49 -2.34
N ASP A 41 -23.58 -1.30 -2.68
CA ASP A 41 -24.10 -1.64 -4.00
C ASP A 41 -23.40 -0.82 -5.09
N SER A 42 -23.11 0.46 -4.80
CA SER A 42 -22.34 1.32 -5.68
C SER A 42 -20.92 0.81 -5.88
N ILE A 43 -20.18 0.38 -4.85
CA ILE A 43 -18.83 -0.18 -5.02
C ILE A 43 -18.81 -1.34 -6.03
N ASN A 44 -19.84 -2.20 -6.00
CA ASN A 44 -19.93 -3.35 -6.90
C ASN A 44 -20.37 -2.98 -8.33
N ALA A 45 -21.28 -2.01 -8.48
CA ALA A 45 -21.80 -1.61 -9.78
C ALA A 45 -20.90 -0.58 -10.50
N ASP A 46 -20.55 0.49 -9.81
CA ASP A 46 -19.68 1.58 -10.27
C ASP A 46 -19.10 2.32 -9.06
N PRO A 47 -17.78 2.25 -8.80
CA PRO A 47 -17.19 2.86 -7.61
C PRO A 47 -17.07 4.40 -7.69
N ARG A 48 -17.27 5.01 -8.86
CA ARG A 48 -17.12 6.48 -9.05
C ARG A 48 -18.01 7.33 -8.13
N PRO A 49 -19.29 7.01 -7.90
CA PRO A 49 -20.16 7.76 -6.99
C PRO A 49 -19.64 7.74 -5.56
N VAL A 50 -19.04 6.64 -5.09
CA VAL A 50 -18.50 6.51 -3.72
C VAL A 50 -17.40 7.56 -3.49
N PHE A 51 -16.49 7.71 -4.46
CA PHE A 51 -15.47 8.75 -4.40
C PHE A 51 -16.05 10.17 -4.54
N GLY A 52 -17.12 10.33 -5.33
CA GLY A 52 -17.86 11.59 -5.43
C GLY A 52 -18.45 12.02 -4.09
N TYR A 53 -19.11 11.11 -3.37
CA TYR A 53 -19.65 11.36 -2.03
C TYR A 53 -18.55 11.63 -1.00
N ALA A 54 -17.47 10.86 -1.03
CA ALA A 54 -16.33 11.11 -0.15
C ALA A 54 -15.72 12.51 -0.41
N TRP A 55 -15.67 12.95 -1.67
CA TRP A 55 -15.19 14.29 -2.03
C TRP A 55 -16.13 15.40 -1.57
N THR A 56 -17.45 15.21 -1.68
CA THR A 56 -18.41 16.17 -1.13
C THR A 56 -18.31 16.26 0.38
N ASP A 57 -18.15 15.14 1.08
CA ASP A 57 -17.97 15.09 2.53
C ASP A 57 -16.68 15.77 2.99
N LEU A 58 -15.62 15.67 2.18
CA LEU A 58 -14.38 16.40 2.42
C LEU A 58 -14.57 17.92 2.27
N LYS A 59 -15.28 18.35 1.22
CA LYS A 59 -15.59 19.77 0.99
C LYS A 59 -16.47 20.37 2.08
N THR A 60 -17.44 19.62 2.59
CA THR A 60 -18.32 20.04 3.68
C THR A 60 -17.67 19.90 5.06
N ARG A 61 -16.41 19.45 5.13
CA ARG A 61 -15.67 19.19 6.38
C ARG A 61 -16.38 18.20 7.30
N SER A 62 -17.13 17.27 6.72
CA SER A 62 -17.78 16.16 7.42
C SER A 62 -16.77 15.05 7.73
N PHE A 63 -15.82 15.35 8.63
CA PHE A 63 -14.70 14.44 8.94
C PHE A 63 -15.12 13.17 9.68
N ALA A 64 -16.31 13.16 10.26
CA ALA A 64 -16.80 12.05 11.06
C ALA A 64 -16.95 10.77 10.23
N ARG A 65 -17.22 10.87 8.91
CA ARG A 65 -17.26 9.72 7.98
C ARG A 65 -15.88 9.40 7.38
N LEU A 66 -15.03 10.42 7.24
CA LEU A 66 -13.71 10.29 6.61
C LEU A 66 -12.63 9.75 7.55
N GLN A 67 -12.77 9.88 8.87
CA GLN A 67 -11.72 9.48 9.82
C GLN A 67 -11.40 7.98 9.74
N TYR A 68 -12.42 7.12 9.80
CA TYR A 68 -12.23 5.67 9.73
C TYR A 68 -11.86 5.21 8.33
N ALA A 69 -12.44 5.84 7.30
CA ALA A 69 -12.09 5.57 5.90
C ALA A 69 -10.63 5.93 5.61
N GLY A 70 -10.16 7.07 6.11
CA GLY A 70 -8.77 7.53 5.97
C GLY A 70 -7.79 6.60 6.67
N ALA A 71 -8.10 6.13 7.88
CA ALA A 71 -7.26 5.14 8.55
C ALA A 71 -7.15 3.84 7.74
N ALA A 72 -8.28 3.32 7.23
CA ALA A 72 -8.29 2.11 6.39
C ALA A 72 -7.50 2.30 5.09
N ALA A 73 -7.59 3.48 4.46
CA ALA A 73 -6.79 3.82 3.28
C ALA A 73 -5.29 3.79 3.56
N VAL A 74 -4.88 4.37 4.70
CA VAL A 74 -3.47 4.38 5.14
C VAL A 74 -2.99 2.96 5.38
N PHE A 75 -3.78 2.11 6.05
CA PHE A 75 -3.42 0.70 6.22
C PHE A 75 -3.33 -0.05 4.89
N GLY A 76 -4.32 0.11 4.00
CA GLY A 76 -4.32 -0.51 2.67
C GLY A 76 -3.15 -0.05 1.78
N PHE A 77 -2.65 1.17 1.98
CA PHE A 77 -1.50 1.73 1.28
C PHE A 77 -0.16 1.30 1.90
N VAL A 78 -0.03 1.34 3.23
CA VAL A 78 1.24 1.11 3.94
C VAL A 78 1.56 -0.37 4.04
N LEU A 79 0.56 -1.23 4.26
CA LEU A 79 0.79 -2.66 4.48
C LEU A 79 1.50 -3.35 3.30
N PRO A 80 1.13 -3.12 2.02
CA PRO A 80 1.85 -3.68 0.89
C PRO A 80 3.30 -3.19 0.78
N LEU A 81 3.57 -1.93 1.15
CA LEU A 81 4.92 -1.37 1.15
C LEU A 81 5.81 -2.00 2.23
N VAL A 82 5.25 -2.22 3.43
CA VAL A 82 5.94 -2.92 4.52
C VAL A 82 6.23 -4.36 4.12
N ILE A 83 5.26 -5.08 3.54
CA ILE A 83 5.45 -6.45 3.06
C ILE A 83 6.55 -6.50 1.99
N ALA A 84 6.50 -5.61 1.00
CA ALA A 84 7.51 -5.55 -0.06
C ALA A 84 8.91 -5.20 0.48
N PHE A 85 8.99 -4.35 1.50
CA PHE A 85 10.25 -4.02 2.18
C PHE A 85 10.81 -5.23 2.95
N LEU A 86 9.95 -5.97 3.67
CA LEU A 86 10.33 -7.16 4.44
C LEU A 86 10.70 -8.35 3.54
N MET A 87 10.04 -8.50 2.39
CA MET A 87 10.38 -9.52 1.38
C MET A 87 11.64 -9.20 0.59
N ARG A 88 12.22 -8.01 0.76
CA ARG A 88 13.44 -7.63 0.06
C ARG A 88 14.55 -8.57 0.53
N PRO A 89 15.24 -9.28 -0.38
CA PRO A 89 16.30 -10.19 0.02
C PRO A 89 17.29 -9.41 0.88
N PRO A 90 17.69 -9.95 2.04
CA PRO A 90 18.66 -9.28 2.89
C PRO A 90 19.83 -8.90 2.00
N LYS A 91 20.32 -7.66 2.13
CA LYS A 91 21.64 -7.30 1.58
C LYS A 91 22.61 -8.29 2.22
N ARG A 92 22.85 -9.42 1.56
CA ARG A 92 24.04 -10.21 1.79
C ARG A 92 25.14 -9.22 1.50
N ASN A 93 25.80 -8.82 2.57
CA ASN A 93 27.09 -8.18 2.44
C ASN A 93 27.88 -9.21 1.63
N ASP A 94 28.16 -8.91 0.37
CA ASP A 94 29.17 -9.61 -0.42
C ASP A 94 30.54 -9.29 0.19
N ALA A 95 30.68 -9.50 1.50
CA ALA A 95 31.88 -10.03 2.08
C ALA A 95 32.04 -11.41 1.42
N LYS A 96 32.45 -11.35 0.15
CA LYS A 96 33.21 -12.36 -0.53
C LYS A 96 34.32 -12.65 0.47
N PHE A 97 34.12 -13.66 1.31
CA PHE A 97 35.21 -14.23 2.08
C PHE A 97 36.24 -14.53 1.00
N MET A 98 37.27 -13.69 0.93
CA MET A 98 38.35 -13.86 -0.03
C MET A 98 38.77 -15.31 0.14
N SER A 99 38.63 -16.09 -0.92
CA SER A 99 39.07 -17.48 -0.85
C SER A 99 40.56 -17.46 -0.48
N MET A 100 41.07 -18.48 0.20
CA MET A 100 42.52 -18.60 0.47
C MET A 100 43.36 -18.37 -0.80
N ALA A 101 42.82 -18.73 -1.98
CA ALA A 101 43.44 -18.45 -3.27
C ALA A 101 43.52 -16.95 -3.60
N ASP A 102 42.49 -16.18 -3.30
CA ASP A 102 42.48 -14.71 -3.47
C ASP A 102 43.42 -14.02 -2.47
N VAL A 103 43.45 -14.49 -1.20
CA VAL A 103 44.38 -13.97 -0.17
C VAL A 103 45.84 -14.22 -0.57
N ARG A 104 46.14 -15.42 -1.08
CA ARG A 104 47.48 -15.78 -1.57
C ARG A 104 47.87 -14.98 -2.81
N ARG A 105 46.94 -14.71 -3.73
CA ARG A 105 47.18 -13.85 -4.90
C ARG A 105 47.41 -12.38 -4.53
N ALA A 106 46.75 -11.90 -3.48
CA ALA A 106 46.89 -10.52 -3.00
C ALA A 106 48.18 -10.29 -2.18
N GLY A 107 48.99 -11.33 -1.92
CA GLY A 107 50.23 -11.20 -1.17
C GLY A 107 50.04 -10.85 0.31
N LEU A 108 48.85 -11.11 0.86
CA LEU A 108 48.48 -10.77 2.24
C LEU A 108 48.84 -11.87 3.25
N LEU A 109 49.38 -12.99 2.80
CA LEU A 109 49.99 -14.00 3.66
C LEU A 109 51.49 -13.74 3.69
N LYS A 110 51.99 -13.50 4.91
CA LYS A 110 53.41 -13.40 5.24
C LYS A 110 54.09 -14.76 5.13
#